data_AF-A0A7C3KYN8-F1
#
_entry.id   AF-A0A7C3KYN8-F1
#
_cell.length_a   1.000
_cell.length_b   1.000
_cell.length_c   1.000
_cell.angle_alpha   90.00
_cell.angle_beta   90.00
_cell.angle_gamma   90.00
#
_symmetry.space_group_name_H-M   'P 1'
#
loop_
_entity.id
_entity.type
_entity.pdbx_description
1 polymer ?
#
loop_
_entity_poly.entity_id
_entity_poly.type
_entity_poly.pdbx_seq_one_letter_code
_entity_poly.pdbx_strand_id
1 'polypeptide(L)'
;MVRIRMQRLGRKNRAFFRINAIDQRTRRNGSVIEALGWYDPIAKDPGKQMEINEERIKYWLSVGAQPSDTVRDFLAKRGMGDLKLWEADRAAARKHVEAKKAKAAAEGEKKDEKKG
;
A
#
# COMPACT_ATOMS: atom_id res chain seq x y z
N MET A 1 -13.90 10.89 -6.26
CA MET A 1 -14.07 10.08 -5.02
C MET A 1 -12.91 10.38 -4.12
N VAL A 2 -13.13 10.39 -2.80
CA VAL A 2 -12.03 10.55 -1.84
C VAL A 2 -11.23 9.26 -1.75
N ARG A 3 -9.91 9.38 -1.86
CA ARG A 3 -8.96 8.30 -1.64
C ARG A 3 -8.08 8.61 -0.44
N ILE A 4 -7.86 7.60 0.39
CA ILE A 4 -6.84 7.64 1.44
C ILE A 4 -5.54 7.11 0.82
N ARG A 5 -4.57 7.98 0.58
CA ARG A 5 -3.33 7.61 -0.13
C ARG A 5 -2.10 8.27 0.46
N MET A 6 -0.95 7.70 0.14
CA MET A 6 0.35 8.24 0.56
C MET A 6 0.82 9.36 -0.37
N GLN A 7 1.23 10.48 0.22
CA GLN A 7 1.98 11.54 -0.43
C GLN A 7 3.46 11.39 -0.09
N ARG A 8 4.30 11.21 -1.11
CA ARG A 8 5.75 11.13 -0.91
C ARG A 8 6.35 12.50 -0.63
N LEU A 9 7.08 12.56 0.47
CA LEU A 9 7.94 13.65 0.93
C LEU A 9 9.37 13.13 1.15
N GLY A 10 10.23 14.03 1.60
CA GLY A 10 11.63 13.74 1.89
C GLY A 10 12.56 13.96 0.70
N ARG A 11 13.79 13.47 0.83
CA ARG A 11 14.89 13.68 -0.13
C ARG A 11 15.25 12.35 -0.80
N LYS A 12 16.16 12.40 -1.78
CA LYS A 12 16.77 11.18 -2.34
C LYS A 12 17.33 10.34 -1.18
N ASN A 13 17.06 9.03 -1.18
CA ASN A 13 17.46 8.07 -0.14
C ASN A 13 16.94 8.33 1.28
N ARG A 14 16.04 9.32 1.48
CA ARG A 14 15.33 9.57 2.75
C ARG A 14 13.86 9.77 2.45
N ALA A 15 13.15 8.67 2.18
CA ALA A 15 11.71 8.70 1.92
C ALA A 15 10.94 8.95 3.22
N PHE A 16 9.89 9.76 3.13
CA PHE A 16 8.90 9.99 4.18
C PHE A 16 7.54 10.11 3.51
N PHE A 17 6.47 9.62 4.12
CA PHE A 17 5.15 9.63 3.53
C PHE A 17 4.14 10.27 4.48
N ARG A 18 3.25 11.11 3.96
CA ARG A 18 2.02 11.51 4.66
C ARG A 18 0.86 10.65 4.19
N ILE A 19 -0.01 10.24 5.10
CA ILE A 19 -1.24 9.53 4.78
C ILE A 19 -2.36 10.57 4.81
N ASN A 20 -3.02 10.78 3.67
CA ASN A 20 -3.95 11.89 3.49
C ASN A 20 -5.25 11.42 2.83
N ALA A 21 -6.38 12.03 3.22
CA ALA A 21 -7.63 11.99 2.46
C ALA A 21 -7.57 13.07 1.38
N ILE A 22 -7.70 12.67 0.11
CA ILE A 22 -7.61 13.56 -1.05
C ILE A 22 -8.61 13.12 -2.12
N ASP A 23 -9.16 14.06 -2.89
CA ASP A 23 -9.88 13.69 -4.13
C ASP A 23 -8.95 12.95 -5.11
N GLN A 24 -9.44 11.85 -5.67
CA GLN A 24 -8.69 11.00 -6.61
C GLN A 24 -8.10 11.77 -7.80
N ARG A 25 -8.79 12.81 -8.30
CA ARG A 25 -8.39 13.59 -9.47
C ARG A 25 -7.19 14.50 -9.18
N THR A 26 -6.94 14.78 -7.90
CA THR A 26 -5.81 15.62 -7.49
C THR A 26 -4.48 14.93 -7.78
N ARG A 27 -3.47 15.70 -8.20
CA ARG A 27 -2.08 15.22 -8.36
C ARG A 27 -1.53 14.61 -7.05
N ARG A 28 -0.52 13.73 -7.14
CA ARG A 28 0.04 13.00 -5.98
C ARG A 28 0.40 13.90 -4.79
N ASN A 29 1.02 15.05 -5.07
CA ASN A 29 1.47 16.02 -4.05
C ASN A 29 0.62 17.30 -4.07
N GLY A 30 -0.68 17.17 -4.38
CA GLY A 30 -1.61 18.30 -4.52
C GLY A 30 -2.29 18.69 -3.21
N SER A 31 -3.42 19.40 -3.33
CA SER A 31 -4.21 19.85 -2.18
C SER A 31 -4.76 18.65 -1.39
N VAL A 32 -4.78 18.76 -0.07
CA VAL A 32 -5.20 17.71 0.85
C VAL A 32 -6.51 18.16 1.51
N ILE A 33 -7.48 17.25 1.62
CA ILE A 33 -8.72 17.51 2.35
C ILE A 33 -8.42 17.40 3.85
N GLU A 34 -7.80 16.29 4.25
CA GLU A 34 -7.42 16.04 5.65
C GLU A 34 -6.14 15.20 5.74
N ALA A 35 -5.26 15.56 6.67
CA ALA A 35 -4.08 14.77 7.01
C ALA A 35 -4.45 13.73 8.08
N LEU A 36 -4.22 12.46 7.78
CA LEU A 36 -4.65 11.32 8.60
C LEU A 36 -3.50 10.63 9.32
N GLY A 37 -2.26 11.02 9.02
CA GLY A 37 -1.07 10.43 9.64
C GLY A 37 0.17 10.52 8.76
N TRP A 38 1.18 9.72 9.11
CA TRP A 38 2.44 9.66 8.40
C TRP A 38 3.12 8.29 8.54
N TYR A 39 4.06 8.02 7.65
CA TYR A 39 4.85 6.80 7.60
C TYR A 39 6.32 7.12 7.26
N ASP A 40 7.23 6.74 8.16
CA ASP A 40 8.68 6.78 7.98
C ASP A 40 9.24 5.34 7.86
N PRO A 41 9.51 4.85 6.63
CA PRO A 41 10.06 3.51 6.42
C PRO A 41 11.50 3.34 6.91
N ILE A 42 12.22 4.43 7.20
CA ILE A 42 13.64 4.41 7.57
C ILE A 42 13.81 4.43 9.09
N ALA A 43 12.75 4.77 9.85
CA ALA A 43 12.79 4.70 11.29
C ALA A 43 13.11 3.27 11.75
N LYS A 44 14.13 3.14 12.61
CA LYS A 44 14.61 1.83 13.11
C LYS A 44 13.63 1.18 14.08
N ASP A 45 12.91 2.01 14.84
CA ASP A 45 11.94 1.58 15.83
C ASP A 45 10.57 1.38 15.16
N PRO A 46 10.03 0.14 15.12
CA PRO A 46 8.73 -0.14 14.51
C PRO A 46 7.57 0.69 15.10
N GLY A 47 7.63 1.03 16.39
CA GLY A 47 6.60 1.84 17.05
C GLY A 47 6.59 3.30 16.57
N LYS A 48 7.70 3.76 16.00
CA LYS A 48 7.87 5.12 15.47
C LYS A 48 7.90 5.15 13.94
N GLN A 49 7.61 4.05 13.28
CA GLN A 49 7.55 4.03 11.81
C GLN A 49 6.29 4.68 11.29
N MET A 50 5.20 4.76 12.08
CA MET A 50 3.93 5.22 11.55
C MET A 50 3.01 5.74 12.64
N GLU A 51 2.36 6.86 12.35
CA GLU A 51 1.29 7.43 13.17
C GLU A 51 0.04 7.56 12.30
N ILE A 52 -1.11 7.23 12.89
CA ILE A 52 -2.40 7.29 12.22
C ILE A 52 -3.44 7.85 13.20
N ASN A 53 -4.28 8.76 12.74
CA ASN A 53 -5.49 9.16 13.44
C ASN A 53 -6.61 8.15 13.16
N GLU A 54 -6.79 7.18 14.06
CA GLU A 54 -7.71 6.06 13.88
C GLU A 54 -9.18 6.50 13.75
N GLU A 55 -9.61 7.48 14.55
CA GLU A 55 -10.97 7.98 14.55
C GLU A 55 -11.34 8.57 13.19
N ARG A 56 -10.45 9.41 12.66
CA ARG A 56 -10.66 10.06 11.36
C ARG A 56 -10.59 9.07 10.21
N ILE A 57 -9.72 8.07 10.27
CA ILE A 57 -9.72 6.99 9.27
C ILE A 57 -11.05 6.22 9.29
N LYS A 58 -11.56 5.85 10.47
CA LYS A 58 -12.85 5.15 10.58
C LYS A 58 -13.98 5.98 9.97
N TYR A 59 -14.01 7.28 10.24
CA TYR A 59 -14.96 8.21 9.60
C TYR A 59 -14.83 8.20 8.06
N TRP A 60 -13.61 8.34 7.53
CA TRP A 60 -13.42 8.38 6.09
C TRP A 60 -13.82 7.07 5.41
N LEU A 61 -13.52 5.93 6.04
CA LEU A 61 -13.97 4.62 5.57
C LEU A 61 -15.50 4.51 5.61
N SER A 62 -16.16 5.01 6.65
CA SER A 62 -17.63 4.94 6.76
C SER A 62 -18.36 5.79 5.73
N VAL A 63 -17.75 6.89 5.27
CA VAL A 63 -18.30 7.72 4.17
C VAL A 63 -17.88 7.24 2.78
N GLY A 64 -17.25 6.05 2.68
CA GLY A 64 -16.92 5.40 1.42
C GLY A 64 -15.59 5.79 0.79
N ALA A 65 -14.68 6.42 1.55
CA ALA A 65 -13.32 6.68 1.05
C ALA A 65 -12.56 5.37 0.82
N GLN A 66 -11.86 5.29 -0.31
CA GLN A 66 -11.13 4.09 -0.70
C GLN A 66 -9.64 4.23 -0.39
N PRO A 67 -9.05 3.35 0.44
CA PRO A 67 -7.60 3.36 0.68
C PRO A 67 -6.84 2.78 -0.51
N SER A 68 -5.64 3.31 -0.78
CA SER A 68 -4.68 2.64 -1.70
C SER A 68 -4.16 1.33 -1.11
N ASP A 69 -3.68 0.41 -1.94
CA ASP A 69 -3.24 -0.94 -1.53
C ASP A 69 -2.30 -0.95 -0.31
N THR A 70 -1.24 -0.12 -0.31
CA THR A 70 -0.30 -0.06 0.82
C THR A 70 -0.94 0.48 2.10
N VAL A 71 -1.82 1.48 1.97
CA VAL A 71 -2.57 2.01 3.12
C VAL A 71 -3.52 0.93 3.63
N ARG A 72 -4.23 0.24 2.75
CA ARG A 72 -5.11 -0.88 3.12
C ARG A 72 -4.36 -1.96 3.90
N ASP A 73 -3.14 -2.32 3.47
CA ASP A 73 -2.26 -3.24 4.22
C ASP A 73 -1.95 -2.72 5.63
N PHE A 74 -1.66 -1.42 5.79
CA PHE A 74 -1.39 -0.82 7.09
C PHE A 74 -2.61 -0.77 8.01
N LEU A 75 -3.79 -0.56 7.44
CA LEU A 75 -5.03 -0.52 8.20
C LEU A 75 -5.49 -1.92 8.59
N ALA A 76 -5.36 -2.90 7.69
CA ALA A 76 -5.66 -4.30 7.96
C ALA A 76 -4.81 -4.86 9.12
N LYS A 77 -3.51 -4.57 9.14
CA LYS A 77 -2.62 -4.96 10.25
C LYS A 77 -3.02 -4.36 11.61
N ARG A 78 -3.82 -3.31 11.62
CA ARG A 78 -4.35 -2.66 12.83
C ARG A 78 -5.82 -2.99 13.09
N GLY A 79 -6.41 -3.94 12.35
CA GLY A 79 -7.83 -4.30 12.48
C GLY A 79 -8.81 -3.23 11.98
N MET A 80 -8.34 -2.25 11.18
CA MET A 80 -9.16 -1.14 10.67
C MET A 80 -9.49 -1.32 9.18
N GLY A 81 -10.29 -2.32 8.82
CA GLY A 81 -10.73 -2.49 7.44
C GLY A 81 -11.40 -3.82 7.19
N ASP A 82 -11.87 -4.04 5.96
CA ASP A 82 -12.40 -5.34 5.55
C ASP A 82 -11.26 -6.34 5.33
N LEU A 83 -10.92 -7.06 6.40
CA LEU A 83 -9.85 -8.04 6.42
C LEU A 83 -10.11 -9.21 5.47
N LYS A 84 -11.38 -9.57 5.21
CA LYS A 84 -11.72 -10.71 4.35
C LYS A 84 -11.39 -10.42 2.89
N LEU A 85 -11.75 -9.23 2.40
CA LEU A 85 -11.36 -8.79 1.06
C LEU A 85 -9.85 -8.65 0.94
N TRP A 86 -9.19 -8.15 1.97
CA TRP A 86 -7.73 -8.01 1.99
C TRP A 86 -6.99 -9.36 1.91
N GLU A 87 -7.43 -10.35 2.67
CA GLU A 87 -6.86 -11.72 2.66
C GLU A 87 -7.06 -12.40 1.31
N ALA A 88 -8.25 -12.28 0.71
CA ALA A 88 -8.54 -12.83 -0.60
C ALA A 88 -7.66 -12.21 -1.70
N ASP A 89 -7.53 -10.87 -1.71
CA ASP A 89 -6.68 -10.13 -2.65
C ASP A 89 -5.21 -10.57 -2.52
N ARG A 90 -4.71 -10.73 -1.29
CA ARG A 90 -3.33 -11.16 -1.01
C ARG A 90 -3.09 -12.61 -1.41
N ALA A 91 -4.06 -13.49 -1.19
CA ALA A 91 -3.98 -14.89 -1.63
C ALA A 91 -3.93 -14.98 -3.17
N ALA A 92 -4.75 -14.20 -3.88
CA ALA A 92 -4.72 -14.12 -5.34
C ALA A 92 -3.37 -13.57 -5.85
N ALA A 93 -2.85 -12.51 -5.23
CA ALA A 93 -1.56 -11.93 -5.60
C ALA A 93 -0.40 -12.93 -5.40
N ARG A 94 -0.39 -13.69 -4.30
CA ARG A 94 0.60 -14.76 -4.06
C ARG A 94 0.56 -15.82 -5.16
N LYS A 95 -0.63 -16.33 -5.49
CA LYS A 95 -0.82 -17.29 -6.59
C LYS A 95 -0.29 -16.76 -7.92
N HIS A 96 -0.53 -15.48 -8.22
CA HIS A 96 -0.02 -14.87 -9.46
C HIS A 96 1.52 -14.79 -9.48
N VAL A 97 2.16 -14.42 -8.36
CA VAL A 97 3.62 -14.37 -8.24
C VAL A 97 4.22 -15.78 -8.38
N GLU A 98 3.62 -16.79 -7.73
CA GLU A 98 4.05 -18.19 -7.84
C GLU A 98 3.92 -18.71 -9.27
N ALA A 99 2.79 -18.46 -9.93
CA ALA A 99 2.59 -18.82 -11.33
C ALA A 99 3.60 -18.15 -12.26
N LYS A 100 3.90 -16.86 -12.03
CA LYS A 100 4.90 -16.12 -12.81
C LYS A 100 6.32 -16.68 -12.59
N LYS A 101 6.67 -17.04 -11.35
CA LYS A 101 7.96 -17.65 -11.01
C LYS A 101 8.11 -19.04 -11.64
N ALA A 102 7.07 -19.87 -11.58
CA ALA A 102 7.05 -21.19 -12.21
C ALA A 102 7.21 -21.10 -13.73
N LYS A 103 6.51 -20.15 -14.37
CA LYS A 103 6.65 -19.90 -15.81
C LYS A 103 8.05 -19.42 -16.19
N ALA A 104 8.63 -18.51 -15.41
CA ALA A 104 10.00 -18.02 -15.65
C ALA A 104 11.05 -19.13 -15.46
N ALA A 105 10.86 -20.04 -14.51
CA ALA A 105 11.73 -21.21 -14.32
C ALA A 105 11.65 -22.16 -15.52
N ALA A 106 10.45 -22.50 -15.98
CA ALA A 106 10.24 -23.37 -17.14
C ALA A 106 10.75 -22.76 -18.47
N GLU A 107 10.68 -21.43 -18.63
CA GLU A 107 11.26 -20.73 -19.78
C GLU A 107 12.79 -20.61 -19.71
N GLY A 108 13.37 -20.60 -18.50
CA GLY A 108 14.81 -20.69 -18.27
C GLY A 108 15.37 -22.06 -18.67
N GLU A 109 14.75 -23.14 -18.18
CA GLU A 109 15.12 -24.52 -18.52
C GLU A 109 15.08 -24.80 -20.03
N LYS A 110 14.01 -24.34 -20.72
CA LYS A 110 13.89 -24.48 -22.19
C LYS A 110 14.91 -23.67 -22.98
N LYS A 111 15.52 -22.63 -22.40
CA LYS A 111 16.56 -21.83 -23.04
C LYS A 111 17.94 -22.44 -22.86
N ASP A 112 18.20 -23.11 -21.74
CA ASP A 112 19.44 -23.86 -21.51
C ASP A 112 19.51 -25.11 -22.39
N GLU A 113 18.40 -25.85 -22.54
CA GLU A 113 18.35 -27.07 -23.36
C GLU A 113 18.51 -26.80 -24.87
N LYS A 114 18.16 -25.61 -25.35
CA LYS A 114 18.27 -25.23 -26.77
C LYS A 114 19.64 -24.65 -27.17
N LYS A 115 20.57 -24.54 -26.23
CA LYS A 115 21.88 -23.92 -26.40
C LYS A 115 23.06 -24.89 -26.24
N GLY A 116 22.79 -26.13 -25.81
CA GLY A 116 23.71 -27.28 -25.87
C GLY A 116 23.50 -28.08 -27.15
#